data_AF-A0A916K5T1-F1
#
_entry.id   AF-A0A916K5T1-F1
#
_cell.length_a   1.000
_cell.length_b   1.000
_cell.length_c   1.000
_cell.angle_alpha   90.00
_cell.angle_beta   90.00
_cell.angle_gamma   90.00
#
_symmetry.space_group_name_H-M   'P 1'
#
loop_
_entity.id
_entity.type
_entity.pdbx_description
1 polymer ?
#
loop_
_entity_poly.entity_id
_entity_poly.type
_entity_poly.pdbx_seq_one_letter_code
_entity_poly.pdbx_strand_id
1 'polypeptide(L)'
;MIIVAGGSVPVDPSGWPELQREIYSLKQASSKSYYYDSLDALRFELKMREAIVEASLALDKSAAGFETFRKSRCNPAYWIRTSEGGFRLRDNVRPSDAIRDIYTNGQLYGFECATAIIIILYKGVLETIGSDSFNRLFGGLYLFAWQHDSDLRLITEYNKKESYPGDVQYFKNPDVNPKVMEWQGENVIRLPGELFFGHGIGVGNADKIIGRLNRHRKPGSSVSAYLLDESTYPNFFYLKQAAEGRMNRSDASGLAELPFAAGDGVVARIGWRTMLYHLS
;
A
#
# COMPACT_ATOMS: atom_id res chain seq x y z
N MET A 1 -17.61 1.33 -13.49
CA MET A 1 -17.56 2.26 -14.64
C MET A 1 -16.59 3.40 -14.37
N ILE A 2 -15.66 3.69 -15.28
CA ILE A 2 -14.73 4.84 -15.19
C ILE A 2 -15.36 6.05 -15.87
N ILE A 3 -15.30 7.21 -15.20
CA ILE A 3 -15.86 8.48 -15.66
C ILE A 3 -14.74 9.53 -15.57
N VAL A 4 -14.41 10.15 -16.69
CA VAL A 4 -13.39 11.22 -16.77
C VAL A 4 -14.09 12.55 -17.06
N ALA A 5 -13.71 13.62 -16.34
CA ALA A 5 -14.26 14.95 -16.56
C ALA A 5 -14.02 15.41 -18.01
N GLY A 6 -15.03 16.09 -18.59
CA GLY A 6 -15.05 16.45 -20.02
C GLY A 6 -15.82 15.48 -20.92
N GLY A 7 -16.40 14.40 -20.37
CA GLY A 7 -17.33 13.50 -21.05
C GLY A 7 -16.74 12.13 -21.40
N SER A 8 -17.61 11.23 -21.87
CA SER A 8 -17.30 9.84 -22.22
C SER A 8 -16.55 9.72 -23.54
N VAL A 9 -15.40 10.39 -23.70
CA VAL A 9 -14.48 10.01 -24.78
C VAL A 9 -14.01 8.59 -24.45
N PRO A 10 -14.21 7.60 -25.34
CA PRO A 10 -13.75 6.25 -25.09
C PRO A 10 -12.24 6.27 -24.85
N VAL A 11 -11.83 5.90 -23.64
CA VAL A 11 -10.42 5.71 -23.33
C VAL A 11 -9.98 4.43 -24.02
N ASP A 12 -9.01 4.52 -24.92
CA ASP A 12 -8.37 3.37 -25.55
C ASP A 12 -7.14 2.93 -24.73
N PRO A 13 -7.21 1.79 -24.01
CA PRO A 13 -6.10 1.29 -23.21
C PRO A 13 -5.16 0.39 -24.01
N SER A 14 -5.38 0.14 -25.31
CA SER A 14 -4.65 -0.88 -26.08
C SER A 14 -3.12 -0.74 -26.01
N GLY A 15 -2.61 0.50 -26.05
CA GLY A 15 -1.18 0.81 -25.96
C GLY A 15 -0.59 0.86 -24.53
N TRP A 16 -1.37 0.57 -23.49
CA TRP A 16 -0.89 0.64 -22.10
C TRP A 16 -0.20 -0.65 -21.66
N PRO A 17 0.67 -0.59 -20.62
CA PRO A 17 1.24 -1.79 -19.99
C PRO A 17 0.16 -2.78 -19.56
N GLU A 18 0.49 -4.08 -19.59
CA GLU A 18 -0.47 -5.16 -19.35
C GLU A 18 -1.21 -5.01 -18.02
N LEU A 19 -0.47 -4.74 -16.93
CA LEU A 19 -1.05 -4.56 -15.60
C LEU A 19 -2.01 -3.35 -15.54
N GLN A 20 -1.66 -2.25 -16.21
CA GLN A 20 -2.55 -1.08 -16.26
C GLN A 20 -3.85 -1.39 -17.03
N ARG A 21 -3.77 -2.16 -18.12
CA ARG A 21 -4.95 -2.63 -18.86
C ARG A 21 -5.82 -3.57 -18.04
N GLU A 22 -5.21 -4.48 -17.28
CA GLU A 22 -5.92 -5.36 -16.35
C GLU A 22 -6.69 -4.54 -15.31
N ILE A 23 -6.01 -3.64 -14.59
CA ILE A 23 -6.64 -2.78 -13.57
C ILE A 23 -7.76 -1.94 -14.18
N TYR A 24 -7.52 -1.32 -15.34
CA TYR A 24 -8.53 -0.55 -16.06
C TYR A 24 -9.76 -1.40 -16.39
N SER A 25 -9.56 -2.62 -16.89
CA SER A 25 -10.67 -3.52 -17.26
C SER A 25 -11.46 -3.97 -16.04
N LEU A 26 -10.80 -4.29 -14.92
CA LEU A 26 -11.45 -4.62 -13.65
C LEU A 26 -12.31 -3.44 -13.16
N LYS A 27 -11.76 -2.21 -13.16
CA LYS A 27 -12.50 -1.00 -12.77
C LYS A 27 -13.67 -0.69 -13.71
N GLN A 28 -13.51 -0.97 -15.01
CA GLN A 28 -14.59 -0.79 -15.97
C GLN A 28 -15.75 -1.75 -15.73
N ALA A 29 -15.43 -3.01 -15.41
CA ALA A 29 -16.41 -4.06 -15.12
C ALA A 29 -17.07 -3.92 -13.73
N SER A 30 -16.48 -3.15 -12.82
CA SER A 30 -17.07 -2.87 -11.51
C SER A 30 -18.38 -2.10 -11.62
N SER A 31 -19.32 -2.45 -10.73
CA SER A 31 -20.58 -1.71 -10.51
C SER A 31 -20.35 -0.33 -9.89
N LYS A 32 -19.18 -0.08 -9.30
CA LYS A 32 -18.80 1.22 -8.75
C LYS A 32 -18.39 2.19 -9.85
N SER A 33 -18.77 3.46 -9.70
CA SER A 33 -18.29 4.54 -10.57
C SER A 33 -16.97 5.13 -10.03
N TYR A 34 -15.96 5.23 -10.90
CA TYR A 34 -14.67 5.84 -10.59
C TYR A 34 -14.53 7.17 -11.33
N TYR A 35 -14.47 8.26 -10.59
CA TYR A 35 -14.41 9.61 -11.13
C TYR A 35 -12.97 10.11 -11.17
N TYR A 36 -12.58 10.70 -12.30
CA TYR A 36 -11.27 11.30 -12.52
C TYR A 36 -11.41 12.67 -13.17
N ASP A 37 -10.68 13.67 -12.70
CA ASP A 37 -10.74 15.02 -13.28
C ASP A 37 -10.03 15.14 -14.63
N SER A 38 -9.24 14.14 -15.01
CA SER A 38 -8.54 14.08 -16.30
C SER A 38 -8.07 12.65 -16.61
N LEU A 39 -7.78 12.39 -17.88
CA LEU A 39 -7.13 11.13 -18.28
C LEU A 39 -5.75 10.97 -17.60
N ASP A 40 -5.05 12.07 -17.35
CA ASP A 40 -3.78 12.06 -16.65
C ASP A 40 -3.93 11.64 -15.18
N ALA A 41 -5.05 11.98 -14.52
CA ALA A 41 -5.34 11.50 -13.17
C ALA A 41 -5.57 9.98 -13.14
N LEU A 42 -6.32 9.43 -14.11
CA LEU A 42 -6.48 7.98 -14.26
C LEU A 42 -5.12 7.31 -14.49
N ARG A 43 -4.32 7.83 -15.43
CA ARG A 43 -2.99 7.29 -15.72
C ARG A 43 -2.05 7.38 -14.52
N PHE A 44 -2.15 8.42 -13.71
CA PHE A 44 -1.36 8.57 -12.50
C PHE A 44 -1.67 7.46 -11.48
N GLU A 45 -2.94 7.17 -11.23
CA GLU A 45 -3.32 6.04 -10.37
C GLU A 45 -2.77 4.71 -10.92
N LEU A 46 -2.97 4.44 -12.21
CA LEU A 46 -2.54 3.18 -12.82
C LEU A 46 -1.01 2.98 -12.74
N LYS A 47 -0.24 4.04 -13.00
CA LYS A 47 1.22 4.03 -12.85
C LYS A 47 1.65 3.78 -11.41
N MET A 48 0.99 4.41 -10.44
CA MET A 48 1.34 4.21 -9.03
C MET A 48 1.03 2.79 -8.56
N ARG A 49 -0.11 2.23 -8.96
CA ARG A 49 -0.47 0.83 -8.66
C ARG A 49 0.55 -0.14 -9.24
N GLU A 50 0.96 0.07 -10.50
CA GLU A 50 2.02 -0.71 -11.13
C GLU A 50 3.34 -0.59 -10.36
N ALA A 51 3.76 0.64 -10.02
CA ALA A 51 4.98 0.87 -9.24
C ALA A 51 4.94 0.21 -7.84
N ILE A 52 3.77 0.13 -7.18
CA ILE A 52 3.60 -0.58 -5.91
C ILE A 52 3.75 -2.09 -6.11
N VAL A 53 3.16 -2.65 -7.16
CA VAL A 53 3.32 -4.07 -7.51
C VAL A 53 4.80 -4.38 -7.78
N GLU A 54 5.47 -3.59 -8.61
CA GLU A 54 6.90 -3.74 -8.90
C GLU A 54 7.75 -3.62 -7.64
N ALA A 55 7.45 -2.64 -6.77
CA ALA A 55 8.12 -2.47 -5.49
C ALA A 55 7.96 -3.70 -4.58
N SER A 56 6.78 -4.32 -4.54
CA SER A 56 6.59 -5.54 -3.73
C SER A 56 7.44 -6.71 -4.24
N LEU A 57 7.49 -6.91 -5.56
CA LEU A 57 8.29 -7.96 -6.20
C LEU A 57 9.79 -7.69 -6.08
N ALA A 58 10.21 -6.42 -6.13
CA ALA A 58 11.60 -6.03 -5.91
C ALA A 58 12.01 -6.26 -4.46
N LEU A 59 11.10 -6.05 -3.49
CA LEU A 59 11.40 -6.31 -2.08
C LEU A 59 11.58 -7.80 -1.83
N ASP A 60 10.74 -8.66 -2.40
CA ASP A 60 10.87 -10.13 -2.35
C ASP A 60 12.26 -10.60 -2.81
N LYS A 61 12.83 -9.93 -3.83
CA LYS A 61 14.14 -10.24 -4.41
C LYS A 61 15.32 -9.56 -3.71
N SER A 62 15.08 -8.61 -2.81
CA SER A 62 16.13 -7.77 -2.19
C SER A 62 16.94 -8.48 -1.10
N ALA A 63 16.50 -9.66 -0.65
CA ALA A 63 17.00 -10.35 0.54
C ALA A 63 16.77 -9.61 1.87
N ALA A 64 15.91 -8.58 1.90
CA ALA A 64 15.40 -8.00 3.14
C ALA A 64 14.67 -9.07 3.96
N GLY A 65 15.08 -9.24 5.22
CA GLY A 65 14.55 -10.28 6.09
C GLY A 65 13.28 -9.87 6.84
N PHE A 66 12.45 -10.85 7.19
CA PHE A 66 11.45 -10.63 8.23
C PHE A 66 12.11 -10.64 9.61
N GLU A 67 11.86 -9.62 10.42
CA GLU A 67 12.29 -9.56 11.82
C GLU A 67 11.21 -8.94 12.71
N THR A 68 11.15 -9.37 13.96
CA THR A 68 10.38 -8.64 14.99
C THR A 68 11.03 -7.29 15.30
N PHE A 69 10.27 -6.34 15.85
CA PHE A 69 10.80 -5.02 16.24
C PHE A 69 12.10 -5.10 17.08
N ARG A 70 12.15 -5.99 18.06
CA ARG A 70 13.34 -6.18 18.91
C ARG A 70 14.59 -6.60 18.14
N LYS A 71 14.43 -7.35 17.05
CA LYS A 71 15.51 -7.87 16.21
C LYS A 71 15.70 -7.09 14.90
N SER A 72 14.91 -6.04 14.69
CA SER A 72 14.98 -5.26 13.45
C SER A 72 16.39 -4.74 13.22
N ARG A 73 16.75 -4.52 11.95
CA ARG A 73 18.05 -3.98 11.55
C ARG A 73 17.89 -3.15 10.29
N CYS A 74 18.76 -2.17 10.13
CA CYS A 74 18.80 -1.28 8.99
C CYS A 74 20.23 -0.85 8.70
N ASN A 75 20.48 -0.37 7.47
CA ASN A 75 21.78 0.16 7.11
C ASN A 75 22.06 1.47 7.89
N PRO A 76 23.09 1.50 8.76
CA PRO A 76 23.36 2.65 9.61
C PRO A 76 23.85 3.89 8.85
N ALA A 77 24.21 3.75 7.56
CA ALA A 77 24.54 4.86 6.69
C ALA A 77 23.33 5.77 6.41
N TYR A 78 22.12 5.19 6.38
CA TYR A 78 20.88 5.90 6.03
C TYR A 78 19.97 6.10 7.24
N TRP A 79 19.95 5.13 8.15
CA TRP A 79 18.94 5.05 9.21
C TRP A 79 19.57 4.96 10.60
N ILE A 80 18.90 5.53 11.59
CA ILE A 80 19.13 5.32 13.01
C ILE A 80 18.06 4.35 13.50
N ARG A 81 18.46 3.17 13.96
CA ARG A 81 17.55 2.23 14.61
C ARG A 81 17.21 2.72 16.02
N THR A 82 15.93 2.90 16.33
CA THR A 82 15.47 3.33 17.66
C THR A 82 15.38 2.16 18.64
N SER A 83 15.18 2.48 19.93
CA SER A 83 14.95 1.50 20.99
C SER A 83 13.73 0.62 20.74
N GLU A 84 12.68 1.17 20.12
CA GLU A 84 11.45 0.45 19.79
C GLU A 84 11.62 -0.42 18.54
N GLY A 85 12.76 -0.32 17.83
CA GLY A 85 13.03 -1.08 16.62
C GLY A 85 12.58 -0.41 15.32
N GLY A 86 12.18 0.86 15.36
CA GLY A 86 11.89 1.65 14.16
C GLY A 86 13.15 2.23 13.52
N PHE A 87 13.03 2.72 12.29
CA PHE A 87 14.14 3.31 11.53
C PHE A 87 13.89 4.79 11.27
N ARG A 88 14.67 5.65 11.95
CA ARG A 88 14.62 7.10 11.76
C ARG A 88 15.63 7.51 10.70
N LEU A 89 15.19 8.22 9.68
CA LEU A 89 16.07 8.77 8.64
C LEU A 89 17.09 9.73 9.29
N ARG A 90 18.33 9.71 8.80
CA ARG A 90 19.35 10.67 9.22
C ARG A 90 19.14 12.04 8.57
N ASP A 91 19.43 13.11 9.33
CA ASP A 91 19.14 14.50 8.94
C ASP A 91 19.74 14.96 7.60
N ASN A 92 20.85 14.34 7.16
CA ASN A 92 21.55 14.70 5.90
C ASN A 92 21.39 13.66 4.80
N VAL A 93 20.43 12.75 4.93
CA VAL A 93 20.18 11.68 3.95
C VAL A 93 18.91 12.00 3.18
N ARG A 94 18.97 11.89 1.85
CA ARG A 94 17.80 12.06 1.00
C ARG A 94 16.83 10.89 1.21
N PRO A 95 15.53 11.13 1.49
CA PRO A 95 14.53 10.09 1.64
C PRO A 95 14.50 9.09 0.48
N SER A 96 14.62 9.58 -0.76
CA SER A 96 14.66 8.76 -1.98
C SER A 96 15.78 7.73 -1.95
N ASP A 97 16.96 8.13 -1.49
CA ASP A 97 18.17 7.31 -1.51
C ASP A 97 18.10 6.27 -0.41
N ALA A 98 17.59 6.65 0.77
CA ALA A 98 17.37 5.74 1.88
C ALA A 98 16.32 4.66 1.58
N ILE A 99 15.22 5.02 0.90
CA ILE A 99 14.22 4.04 0.46
C ILE A 99 14.80 3.11 -0.60
N ARG A 100 15.53 3.63 -1.59
CA ARG A 100 16.17 2.79 -2.62
C ARG A 100 17.23 1.85 -2.05
N ASP A 101 17.97 2.29 -1.04
CA ASP A 101 18.99 1.47 -0.38
C ASP A 101 18.42 0.18 0.23
N ILE A 102 17.17 0.21 0.72
CA ILE A 102 16.50 -1.00 1.23
C ILE A 102 16.39 -2.09 0.16
N TYR A 103 16.19 -1.70 -1.10
CA TYR A 103 16.05 -2.63 -2.22
C TYR A 103 17.40 -3.10 -2.76
N THR A 104 18.41 -2.22 -2.76
CA THR A 104 19.74 -2.53 -3.29
C THR A 104 20.59 -3.30 -2.29
N ASN A 105 20.44 -3.03 -0.99
CA ASN A 105 21.23 -3.60 0.09
C ASN A 105 20.35 -4.35 1.10
N GLY A 106 19.28 -5.01 0.63
CA GLY A 106 18.25 -5.60 1.48
C GLY A 106 18.78 -6.57 2.54
N GLN A 107 19.89 -7.25 2.31
CA GLN A 107 20.57 -8.09 3.32
C GLN A 107 20.90 -7.35 4.64
N LEU A 108 21.15 -6.03 4.57
CA LEU A 108 21.41 -5.17 5.73
C LEU A 108 20.14 -4.83 6.51
N TYR A 109 18.97 -5.20 5.98
CA TYR A 109 17.68 -4.83 6.51
C TYR A 109 16.87 -6.04 6.98
N GLY A 110 16.17 -5.84 8.09
CA GLY A 110 15.10 -6.74 8.49
C GLY A 110 14.08 -6.04 9.38
N PHE A 111 12.82 -6.25 9.08
CA PHE A 111 11.68 -5.55 9.64
C PHE A 111 10.41 -6.39 9.52
N GLU A 112 9.36 -5.98 10.22
CA GLU A 112 8.09 -6.71 10.23
C GLU A 112 7.17 -6.33 9.05
N CYS A 113 6.07 -7.05 8.86
CA CYS A 113 5.24 -6.97 7.66
C CYS A 113 4.53 -5.61 7.44
N ALA A 114 4.07 -4.93 8.49
CA ALA A 114 3.49 -3.58 8.39
C ALA A 114 4.53 -2.53 7.95
N THR A 115 5.75 -2.55 8.51
CA THR A 115 6.85 -1.70 8.06
C THR A 115 7.18 -1.98 6.59
N ALA A 116 7.16 -3.25 6.18
CA ALA A 116 7.37 -3.63 4.77
C ALA A 116 6.33 -3.01 3.84
N ILE A 117 5.05 -3.00 4.22
CA ILE A 117 4.00 -2.31 3.45
C ILE A 117 4.32 -0.84 3.29
N ILE A 118 4.65 -0.13 4.38
CA ILE A 118 4.95 1.31 4.30
C ILE A 118 6.16 1.58 3.39
N ILE A 119 7.21 0.75 3.44
CA ILE A 119 8.36 0.85 2.55
C ILE A 119 7.94 0.65 1.08
N ILE A 120 7.10 -0.35 0.80
CA ILE A 120 6.60 -0.62 -0.55
C ILE A 120 5.77 0.55 -1.08
N LEU A 121 4.88 1.11 -0.25
CA LEU A 121 4.09 2.27 -0.64
C LEU A 121 4.98 3.49 -0.91
N TYR A 122 5.96 3.75 -0.05
CA TYR A 122 6.94 4.82 -0.31
C TYR A 122 7.73 4.61 -1.59
N LYS A 123 8.17 3.38 -1.87
CA LYS A 123 8.86 3.04 -3.11
C LYS A 123 7.97 3.26 -4.33
N GLY A 124 6.71 2.80 -4.28
CA GLY A 124 5.74 3.02 -5.36
C GLY A 124 5.48 4.50 -5.62
N VAL A 125 5.32 5.30 -4.56
CA VAL A 125 5.19 6.76 -4.68
C VAL A 125 6.45 7.38 -5.28
N LEU A 126 7.64 7.04 -4.76
CA LEU A 126 8.94 7.53 -5.23
C LEU A 126 9.13 7.31 -6.74
N GLU A 127 8.85 6.11 -7.23
CA GLU A 127 9.02 5.80 -8.66
C GLU A 127 7.92 6.43 -9.53
N THR A 128 6.79 6.85 -8.95
CA THR A 128 5.73 7.55 -9.68
C THR A 128 6.00 9.05 -9.79
N ILE A 129 6.40 9.70 -8.70
CA ILE A 129 6.48 11.17 -8.61
C ILE A 129 7.92 11.71 -8.77
N GLY A 130 8.91 10.83 -8.77
CA GLY A 130 10.33 11.16 -8.89
C GLY A 130 10.96 11.64 -7.58
N SER A 131 12.30 11.58 -7.54
CA SER A 131 13.10 11.87 -6.34
C SER A 131 12.87 13.26 -5.77
N ASP A 132 12.78 14.29 -6.62
CA ASP A 132 12.67 15.68 -6.16
C ASP A 132 11.36 15.92 -5.42
N SER A 133 10.23 15.47 -5.99
CA SER A 133 8.92 15.58 -5.34
C SER A 133 8.84 14.70 -4.10
N PHE A 134 9.37 13.49 -4.15
CA PHE A 134 9.41 12.60 -3.00
C PHE A 134 10.22 13.19 -1.83
N ASN A 135 11.41 13.74 -2.09
CA ASN A 135 12.26 14.33 -1.06
C ASN A 135 11.66 15.59 -0.44
N ARG A 136 10.89 16.38 -1.21
CA ARG A 136 10.15 17.53 -0.67
C ARG A 136 9.00 17.11 0.24
N LEU A 137 8.26 16.07 -0.14
CA LEU A 137 7.09 15.61 0.62
C LEU A 137 7.49 14.85 1.89
N PHE A 138 8.51 13.99 1.81
CA PHE A 138 8.82 13.01 2.85
C PHE A 138 10.14 13.30 3.59
N GLY A 139 10.35 14.57 3.96
CA GLY A 139 11.55 15.01 4.69
C GLY A 139 11.48 14.63 6.18
N GLY A 140 12.06 13.49 6.56
CA GLY A 140 12.13 13.06 7.97
C GLY A 140 11.44 11.72 8.25
N LEU A 141 11.55 10.78 7.32
CA LEU A 141 10.90 9.47 7.43
C LEU A 141 11.24 8.74 8.75
N TYR A 142 10.21 8.15 9.34
CA TYR A 142 10.33 7.19 10.43
C TYR A 142 9.53 5.94 10.08
N LEU A 143 10.24 4.82 9.86
CA LEU A 143 9.65 3.55 9.48
C LEU A 143 9.42 2.71 10.75
N PHE A 144 8.16 2.56 11.15
CA PHE A 144 7.79 1.76 12.32
C PHE A 144 6.32 1.32 12.25
N ALA A 145 6.08 0.01 12.08
CA ALA A 145 4.74 -0.53 11.93
C ALA A 145 3.96 0.20 10.80
N TRP A 146 2.74 0.63 11.10
CA TRP A 146 1.91 1.43 10.22
C TRP A 146 2.13 2.95 10.35
N GLN A 147 3.13 3.39 11.12
CA GLN A 147 3.47 4.81 11.18
C GLN A 147 3.99 5.27 9.81
N HIS A 148 3.46 6.39 9.36
CA HIS A 148 3.80 7.00 8.08
C HIS A 148 3.68 8.51 8.21
N ASP A 149 4.44 9.19 7.38
CA ASP A 149 4.29 10.61 7.11
C ASP A 149 2.85 10.92 6.64
N SER A 150 2.28 12.00 7.16
CA SER A 150 0.92 12.43 6.85
C SER A 150 0.67 12.64 5.35
N ASP A 151 1.72 12.95 4.59
CA ASP A 151 1.64 13.18 3.15
C ASP A 151 1.53 11.85 2.35
N LEU A 152 1.57 10.67 2.99
CA LEU A 152 1.26 9.41 2.28
C LEU A 152 -0.26 9.22 2.09
N ARG A 153 -1.07 9.77 3.00
CA ARG A 153 -2.56 9.71 3.06
C ARG A 153 -3.15 8.38 2.57
N LEU A 154 -3.44 7.47 3.50
CA LEU A 154 -4.02 6.17 3.16
C LEU A 154 -5.56 6.20 3.18
N ILE A 155 -6.16 5.52 2.21
CA ILE A 155 -7.60 5.23 2.13
C ILE A 155 -7.79 3.74 2.39
N THR A 156 -8.70 3.39 3.28
CA THR A 156 -9.16 2.03 3.50
C THR A 156 -10.60 1.90 3.00
N GLU A 157 -10.85 0.95 2.11
CA GLU A 157 -12.14 0.66 1.52
C GLU A 157 -12.64 -0.70 2.00
N TYR A 158 -13.79 -0.71 2.69
CA TYR A 158 -14.42 -1.92 3.25
C TYR A 158 -15.30 -2.62 2.21
N ASN A 159 -14.67 -3.03 1.10
CA ASN A 159 -15.28 -3.84 0.05
C ASN A 159 -14.17 -4.49 -0.79
N LYS A 160 -13.88 -5.78 -0.56
CA LYS A 160 -12.81 -6.49 -1.29
C LYS A 160 -13.11 -6.69 -2.77
N LYS A 161 -14.37 -6.56 -3.20
CA LYS A 161 -14.70 -6.61 -4.64
C LYS A 161 -14.15 -5.41 -5.39
N GLU A 162 -13.94 -4.30 -4.69
CA GLU A 162 -13.32 -3.08 -5.22
C GLU A 162 -11.81 -3.02 -4.94
N SER A 163 -11.19 -4.17 -4.72
CA SER A 163 -9.73 -4.25 -4.63
C SER A 163 -9.12 -4.49 -6.02
N TYR A 164 -7.91 -3.97 -6.23
CA TYR A 164 -7.13 -4.06 -7.45
C TYR A 164 -5.65 -4.35 -7.14
N PRO A 165 -4.87 -4.86 -8.11
CA PRO A 165 -3.43 -4.92 -7.97
C PRO A 165 -2.81 -3.61 -7.45
N GLY A 166 -1.86 -3.74 -6.52
CA GLY A 166 -1.24 -2.62 -5.80
C GLY A 166 -1.96 -2.23 -4.50
N ASP A 167 -3.15 -2.75 -4.21
CA ASP A 167 -3.77 -2.55 -2.89
C ASP A 167 -3.09 -3.38 -1.81
N VAL A 168 -3.10 -2.84 -0.59
CA VAL A 168 -2.80 -3.59 0.62
C VAL A 168 -4.05 -4.30 1.10
N GLN A 169 -3.95 -5.58 1.46
CA GLN A 169 -5.02 -6.32 2.12
C GLN A 169 -4.48 -7.05 3.37
N TYR A 170 -5.38 -7.64 4.15
CA TYR A 170 -5.01 -8.32 5.38
C TYR A 170 -5.65 -9.71 5.49
N PHE A 171 -4.82 -10.73 5.67
CA PHE A 171 -5.27 -12.06 6.08
C PHE A 171 -5.27 -12.13 7.61
N LYS A 172 -6.42 -12.37 8.22
CA LYS A 172 -6.57 -12.51 9.66
C LYS A 172 -6.40 -13.96 10.08
N ASN A 173 -5.64 -14.21 11.14
CA ASN A 173 -5.58 -15.49 11.85
C ASN A 173 -6.30 -15.36 13.21
N PRO A 174 -7.61 -15.62 13.27
CA PRO A 174 -8.41 -15.30 14.46
C PRO A 174 -8.04 -16.15 15.69
N ASP A 175 -7.47 -17.33 15.46
CA ASP A 175 -7.17 -18.33 16.47
C ASP A 175 -5.67 -18.57 16.65
N VAL A 176 -4.86 -17.52 16.41
CA VAL A 176 -3.42 -17.53 16.60
C VAL A 176 -3.03 -18.04 17.99
N ASN A 177 -1.93 -18.81 18.06
CA ASN A 177 -1.35 -19.24 19.31
C ASN A 177 -0.80 -18.00 20.07
N PRO A 178 -1.24 -17.73 21.32
CA PRO A 178 -0.81 -16.55 22.08
C PRO A 178 0.71 -16.44 22.33
N LYS A 179 1.45 -17.53 22.13
CA LYS A 179 2.92 -17.55 22.25
C LYS A 179 3.65 -17.01 21.02
N VAL A 180 2.96 -16.84 19.89
CA VAL A 180 3.52 -16.43 18.59
C VAL A 180 2.61 -15.41 17.90
N MET A 181 2.28 -14.34 18.64
CA MET A 181 1.33 -13.29 18.21
C MET A 181 1.74 -12.57 16.92
N GLU A 182 3.00 -12.67 16.51
CA GLU A 182 3.46 -12.22 15.19
C GLU A 182 2.74 -12.90 14.02
N TRP A 183 2.09 -14.06 14.24
CA TRP A 183 1.28 -14.78 13.24
C TRP A 183 -0.23 -14.51 13.35
N GLN A 184 -0.64 -13.44 14.02
CA GLN A 184 -2.07 -13.06 14.15
C GLN A 184 -2.72 -12.64 12.83
N GLY A 185 -1.91 -12.46 11.80
CA GLY A 185 -2.33 -12.23 10.44
C GLY A 185 -1.14 -11.82 9.58
N GLU A 186 -1.43 -11.41 8.35
CA GLU A 186 -0.42 -10.96 7.40
C GLU A 186 -0.96 -9.81 6.56
N ASN A 187 -0.22 -8.71 6.53
CA ASN A 187 -0.45 -7.64 5.55
C ASN A 187 0.15 -8.08 4.21
N VAL A 188 -0.59 -7.90 3.12
CA VAL A 188 -0.15 -8.32 1.79
C VAL A 188 -0.37 -7.23 0.75
N ILE A 189 0.44 -7.23 -0.30
CA ILE A 189 0.16 -6.49 -1.53
C ILE A 189 -0.55 -7.43 -2.50
N ARG A 190 -1.69 -7.00 -3.03
CA ARG A 190 -2.38 -7.71 -4.10
C ARG A 190 -1.61 -7.57 -5.41
N LEU A 191 -1.36 -8.70 -6.06
CA LEU A 191 -0.67 -8.82 -7.34
C LEU A 191 -1.69 -9.20 -8.44
N PRO A 192 -1.34 -9.07 -9.73
CA PRO A 192 -2.15 -9.63 -10.81
C PRO A 192 -2.32 -11.16 -10.68
N GLY A 193 -3.41 -11.69 -11.25
CA GLY A 193 -3.65 -13.14 -11.30
C GLY A 193 -3.95 -13.80 -9.95
N GLU A 194 -4.65 -13.11 -9.03
CA GLU A 194 -5.04 -13.61 -7.70
C GLU A 194 -3.85 -14.02 -6.80
N LEU A 195 -2.70 -13.39 -7.04
CA LEU A 195 -1.50 -13.55 -6.23
C LEU A 195 -1.36 -12.43 -5.20
N PHE A 196 -0.51 -12.69 -4.21
CA PHE A 196 -0.23 -11.79 -3.11
C PHE A 196 1.26 -11.85 -2.77
N PHE A 197 1.81 -10.73 -2.33
CA PHE A 197 3.10 -10.68 -1.66
C PHE A 197 2.91 -10.40 -0.17
N GLY A 198 3.40 -11.29 0.70
CA GLY A 198 3.50 -11.07 2.15
C GLY A 198 4.96 -11.12 2.61
N HIS A 199 5.41 -10.13 3.38
CA HIS A 199 6.81 -10.03 3.79
C HIS A 199 7.18 -11.13 4.79
N GLY A 200 8.12 -12.00 4.41
CA GLY A 200 8.47 -13.21 5.18
C GLY A 200 7.70 -14.48 4.75
N ILE A 201 6.67 -14.34 3.91
CA ILE A 201 5.96 -15.47 3.26
C ILE A 201 6.35 -15.58 1.77
N GLY A 202 6.65 -14.44 1.14
CA GLY A 202 6.92 -14.27 -0.28
C GLY A 202 5.65 -14.29 -1.14
N VAL A 203 5.83 -14.44 -2.45
CA VAL A 203 4.72 -14.42 -3.42
C VAL A 203 3.91 -15.74 -3.42
N GLY A 204 2.59 -15.66 -3.47
CA GLY A 204 1.71 -16.80 -3.74
C GLY A 204 0.23 -16.47 -3.63
N ASN A 205 -0.63 -17.49 -3.81
CA ASN A 205 -2.08 -17.34 -3.72
C ASN A 205 -2.58 -17.29 -2.26
N ALA A 206 -3.89 -17.06 -2.09
CA ALA A 206 -4.54 -17.02 -0.79
C ALA A 206 -4.32 -18.31 0.04
N ASP A 207 -4.38 -19.48 -0.60
CA ASP A 207 -4.20 -20.77 0.08
C ASP A 207 -2.80 -20.92 0.70
N LYS A 208 -1.75 -20.43 0.01
CA LYS A 208 -0.39 -20.42 0.55
C LYS A 208 -0.32 -19.60 1.84
N ILE A 209 -0.91 -18.41 1.85
CA ILE A 209 -0.89 -17.49 3.00
C ILE A 209 -1.73 -18.05 4.15
N ILE A 210 -2.97 -18.46 3.87
CA ILE A 210 -3.87 -19.08 4.84
C ILE A 210 -3.22 -20.33 5.44
N GLY A 211 -2.62 -21.18 4.60
CA GLY A 211 -1.89 -22.36 5.04
C GLY A 211 -0.70 -22.04 5.94
N ARG A 212 0.02 -20.95 5.70
CA ARG A 212 1.12 -20.47 6.58
C ARG A 212 0.59 -20.03 7.94
N LEU A 213 -0.48 -19.22 7.95
CA LEU A 213 -1.10 -18.71 9.18
C LEU A 213 -1.73 -19.84 10.02
N ASN A 214 -2.43 -20.77 9.38
CA ASN A 214 -3.11 -21.88 10.04
C ASN A 214 -2.19 -22.82 10.81
N ARG A 215 -0.90 -22.89 10.45
CA ARG A 215 0.13 -23.66 11.19
C ARG A 215 0.50 -23.06 12.55
N HIS A 216 0.14 -21.80 12.79
CA HIS A 216 0.46 -21.08 14.02
C HIS A 216 -0.77 -20.82 14.87
N ARG A 217 -1.85 -21.59 14.68
CA ARG A 217 -3.04 -21.54 15.52
C ARG A 217 -2.82 -22.19 16.89
N LYS A 218 -3.65 -21.83 17.86
CA LYS A 218 -3.72 -22.51 19.16
C LYS A 218 -4.07 -24.01 18.96
N PRO A 219 -3.52 -24.93 19.78
CA PRO A 219 -3.79 -26.37 19.65
C PRO A 219 -5.30 -26.69 19.62
N GLY A 220 -5.70 -27.59 18.73
CA GLY A 220 -7.10 -28.01 18.59
C GLY A 220 -8.02 -27.06 17.83
N SER A 221 -7.53 -25.91 17.33
CA SER A 221 -8.36 -24.99 16.55
C SER A 221 -8.73 -25.54 15.16
N SER A 222 -10.00 -25.42 14.80
CA SER A 222 -10.53 -25.63 13.45
C SER A 222 -10.85 -24.33 12.71
N VAL A 223 -10.75 -23.16 13.36
CA VAL A 223 -11.07 -21.86 12.74
C VAL A 223 -9.94 -21.44 11.80
N SER A 224 -10.22 -21.35 10.50
CA SER A 224 -9.20 -20.97 9.51
C SER A 224 -8.92 -19.47 9.54
N ALA A 225 -7.69 -19.10 9.19
CA ALA A 225 -7.36 -17.77 8.71
C ALA A 225 -8.15 -17.44 7.42
N TYR A 226 -8.39 -16.16 7.18
CA TYR A 226 -9.19 -15.68 6.05
C TYR A 226 -8.81 -14.26 5.65
N LEU A 227 -9.07 -13.89 4.39
CA LEU A 227 -8.90 -12.54 3.88
C LEU A 227 -10.03 -11.63 4.40
N LEU A 228 -9.67 -10.50 5.00
CA LEU A 228 -10.65 -9.50 5.43
C LEU A 228 -11.31 -8.82 4.22
N ASP A 229 -12.53 -8.31 4.45
CA ASP A 229 -13.29 -7.56 3.46
C ASP A 229 -12.88 -6.08 3.43
N GLU A 230 -11.58 -5.85 3.26
CA GLU A 230 -11.00 -4.50 3.22
C GLU A 230 -9.79 -4.46 2.29
N SER A 231 -9.53 -3.27 1.76
CA SER A 231 -8.33 -2.94 1.01
C SER A 231 -7.84 -1.55 1.41
N THR A 232 -6.53 -1.32 1.39
CA THR A 232 -5.92 -0.03 1.71
C THR A 232 -4.99 0.41 0.60
N TYR A 233 -5.06 1.67 0.18
CA TYR A 233 -4.24 2.22 -0.89
C TYR A 233 -3.90 3.70 -0.64
N PRO A 234 -2.83 4.24 -1.26
CA PRO A 234 -2.52 5.66 -1.18
C PRO A 234 -3.62 6.52 -1.85
N ASN A 235 -3.82 7.73 -1.34
CA ASN A 235 -4.69 8.70 -2.00
C ASN A 235 -4.00 9.24 -3.27
N PHE A 236 -4.27 8.58 -4.41
CA PHE A 236 -3.66 8.90 -5.70
C PHE A 236 -3.91 10.34 -6.14
N PHE A 237 -5.13 10.83 -5.95
CA PHE A 237 -5.51 12.20 -6.29
C PHE A 237 -4.69 13.22 -5.51
N TYR A 238 -4.62 13.06 -4.18
CA TYR A 238 -3.82 13.91 -3.32
C TYR A 238 -2.34 13.89 -3.71
N LEU A 239 -1.76 12.69 -3.89
CA LEU A 239 -0.35 12.54 -4.22
C LEU A 239 0.00 13.17 -5.58
N LYS A 240 -0.90 13.11 -6.56
CA LYS A 240 -0.74 13.82 -7.84
C LYS A 240 -0.64 15.33 -7.62
N GLN A 241 -1.61 15.92 -6.91
CA GLN A 241 -1.61 17.37 -6.69
C GLN A 241 -0.43 17.84 -5.82
N ALA A 242 -0.07 17.07 -4.80
CA ALA A 242 1.06 17.34 -3.93
C ALA A 242 2.39 17.30 -4.71
N ALA A 243 2.56 16.32 -5.60
CA ALA A 243 3.73 16.23 -6.47
C ALA A 243 3.86 17.41 -7.45
N GLU A 244 2.72 17.93 -7.95
CA GLU A 244 2.65 19.10 -8.83
C GLU A 244 2.83 20.44 -8.09
N GLY A 245 2.99 20.42 -6.76
CA GLY A 245 3.10 21.64 -5.94
C GLY A 245 1.80 22.44 -5.86
N ARG A 246 0.66 21.82 -6.15
CA ARG A 246 -0.66 22.46 -6.25
C ARG A 246 -1.47 22.45 -4.95
N MET A 247 -0.99 21.78 -3.89
CA MET A 247 -1.70 21.68 -2.61
C MET A 247 -1.15 22.62 -1.55
N ASN A 248 -2.07 23.31 -0.85
CA ASN A 248 -1.78 23.86 0.47
C ASN A 248 -1.90 22.75 1.52
N ARG A 249 -0.93 22.66 2.45
CA ARG A 249 -0.91 21.66 3.53
C ARG A 249 -2.18 21.67 4.41
N SER A 250 -2.98 22.73 4.35
CA SER A 250 -4.27 22.91 5.04
C SER A 250 -5.48 22.32 4.33
N ASP A 251 -5.36 21.88 3.06
CA ASP A 251 -6.47 21.27 2.31
C ASP A 251 -6.63 19.81 2.77
N ALA A 252 -7.22 19.73 3.96
CA ALA A 252 -7.42 18.54 4.75
C ALA A 252 -8.80 17.92 4.51
N SER A 253 -9.53 18.27 3.45
CA SER A 253 -10.91 17.81 3.27
C SER A 253 -11.20 17.14 1.92
N GLY A 254 -10.22 16.51 1.29
CA GLY A 254 -10.39 15.74 0.03
C GLY A 254 -11.43 14.60 0.07
N LEU A 255 -12.26 14.52 1.13
CA LEU A 255 -13.47 13.71 1.24
C LEU A 255 -14.47 13.99 0.10
N ALA A 256 -14.58 15.23 -0.37
CA ALA A 256 -15.45 15.59 -1.50
C ALA A 256 -14.88 15.16 -2.87
N GLU A 257 -13.60 14.75 -2.91
CA GLU A 257 -12.83 14.47 -4.13
C GLU A 257 -12.38 13.00 -4.20
N LEU A 258 -12.72 12.19 -3.20
CA LEU A 258 -12.60 10.75 -3.31
C LEU A 258 -13.62 10.26 -4.36
N PRO A 259 -13.28 9.24 -5.17
CA PRO A 259 -14.22 8.60 -6.08
C PRO A 259 -15.23 7.76 -5.26
N PHE A 260 -16.06 8.45 -4.51
CA PHE A 260 -17.10 7.97 -3.62
C PHE A 260 -18.25 8.96 -3.73
N ALA A 261 -19.31 8.61 -4.46
CA ALA A 261 -20.40 9.55 -4.69
C ALA A 261 -21.18 9.78 -3.40
N ALA A 262 -21.77 10.98 -3.27
CA ALA A 262 -22.71 11.26 -2.21
C ALA A 262 -23.92 10.29 -2.31
N GLY A 263 -24.01 9.34 -1.39
CA GLY A 263 -25.07 8.31 -1.35
C GLY A 263 -24.58 6.86 -1.39
N ASP A 264 -23.33 6.60 -1.80
CA ASP A 264 -22.78 5.24 -1.93
C ASP A 264 -22.32 4.63 -0.58
N GLY A 265 -22.27 5.46 0.47
CA GLY A 265 -22.13 5.01 1.85
C GLY A 265 -21.54 6.02 2.83
N VAL A 266 -20.80 5.55 3.84
CA VAL A 266 -20.27 6.38 4.94
C VAL A 266 -18.78 6.60 4.78
N VAL A 267 -18.34 7.86 4.86
CA VAL A 267 -16.92 8.21 4.90
C VAL A 267 -16.55 8.66 6.30
N ALA A 268 -15.54 8.01 6.90
CA ALA A 268 -14.98 8.40 8.19
C ALA A 268 -13.50 8.75 8.04
N ARG A 269 -13.00 9.67 8.87
CA ARG A 269 -11.57 9.99 8.92
C ARG A 269 -11.06 9.89 10.35
N ILE A 270 -10.02 9.09 10.55
CA ILE A 270 -9.34 8.92 11.83
C ILE A 270 -7.85 9.21 11.62
N GLY A 271 -7.39 10.36 12.14
CA GLY A 271 -6.05 10.87 11.87
C GLY A 271 -5.81 11.13 10.38
N TRP A 272 -4.82 10.43 9.80
CA TRP A 272 -4.41 10.54 8.39
C TRP A 272 -5.00 9.45 7.50
N ARG A 273 -5.87 8.58 8.05
CA ARG A 273 -6.57 7.54 7.30
C ARG A 273 -8.00 7.95 7.01
N THR A 274 -8.40 7.77 5.76
CA THR A 274 -9.81 7.83 5.35
C THR A 274 -10.37 6.42 5.22
N MET A 275 -11.58 6.21 5.71
CA MET A 275 -12.30 4.94 5.69
C MET A 275 -13.57 5.10 4.86
N LEU A 276 -13.77 4.20 3.90
CA LEU A 276 -14.94 4.15 3.02
C LEU A 276 -15.77 2.90 3.34
N TYR A 277 -16.97 3.10 3.87
CA TYR A 277 -17.95 2.06 4.11
C TYR A 277 -19.04 2.14 3.04
N HIS A 278 -19.31 1.05 2.35
CA HIS A 278 -20.40 0.99 1.37
C HIS A 278 -21.70 0.57 2.05
N LEU A 279 -22.80 1.25 1.74
CA LEU A 279 -24.12 0.82 2.19
C LEU A 279 -24.58 -0.31 1.25
N SER A 280 -24.90 -1.46 1.83
CA SER A 280 -25.42 -2.65 1.12
C SER A 280 -26.85 -2.46 0.62
#